data_AF-A0A4Q6FJ32-F1
#
_entry.id   AF-A0A4Q6FJ32-F1
#
_cell.length_a   1.000
_cell.length_b   1.000
_cell.length_c   1.000
_cell.angle_alpha   90.00
_cell.angle_beta   90.00
_cell.angle_gamma   90.00
#
_symmetry.space_group_name_H-M   'P 1'
#
loop_
_entity.id
_entity.type
_entity.pdbx_description
1 polymer ?
#
loop_
_entity_poly.entity_id
_entity_poly.type
_entity_poly.pdbx_seq_one_letter_code
_entity_poly.pdbx_strand_id
1 'polypeptide(L)'
;MSLPSVGARTTGFLKLGHKGRGLIYCGAPVWSSPDWQGTIYPSKARPSEYLRYYAQHFSMIEFNGSFYRIPTPEQVRVWRHDVGPEFRFCPKVSKDLSHQLAKFDKDLLLTFARMLNAMGENLGLSFLQLPEWYGVEQFPYLEAFIAQWPKEFPLAIEFRHPSWFQGAMLLDPVINFLYRNKLATVITDTPGQRDVIHMSLTYPSVLLRFMGVFPSKFDQQRLKTWLDRLEDWARAGMDTIYIAAHQEKNASIPQTVDFMHRYLLEKKFEGVVRPVVMDRLDEDGEETEFTLGG
;
A
#
# COMPACT_ATOMS: atom_id res chain seq x y z
N MET A 1 6.85 17.89 -13.29
CA MET A 1 7.05 18.53 -11.98
C MET A 1 7.92 17.63 -11.13
N SER A 2 8.92 18.18 -10.45
CA SER A 2 9.80 17.42 -9.57
C SER A 2 9.09 16.97 -8.30
N LEU A 3 9.58 15.89 -7.70
CA LEU A 3 9.32 15.59 -6.30
C LEU A 3 10.14 16.51 -5.40
N PRO A 4 9.68 16.79 -4.17
CA PRO A 4 10.54 17.42 -3.18
C PRO A 4 11.86 16.68 -2.99
N SER A 5 12.89 17.43 -2.59
CA SER A 5 14.18 16.86 -2.21
C SER A 5 14.04 15.93 -1.01
N VAL A 6 14.92 14.93 -0.93
CA VAL A 6 15.01 14.05 0.25
C VAL A 6 15.68 14.85 1.38
N GLY A 7 14.99 15.02 2.50
CA GLY A 7 15.53 15.75 3.65
C GLY A 7 16.69 15.01 4.35
N ALA A 8 17.44 15.74 5.18
CA ALA A 8 18.59 15.19 5.93
C ALA A 8 18.21 14.02 6.84
N ARG A 9 17.04 14.09 7.49
CA ARG A 9 16.50 13.00 8.35
C ARG A 9 16.36 11.69 7.57
N THR A 10 15.73 11.74 6.41
CA THR A 10 15.50 10.57 5.55
C THR A 10 16.79 10.06 4.95
N THR A 11 17.69 10.95 4.54
CA THR A 11 19.03 10.57 4.10
C THR A 11 19.78 9.85 5.20
N GLY A 12 19.71 10.35 6.45
CA GLY A 12 20.30 9.70 7.62
C GLY A 12 19.69 8.34 7.89
N PHE A 13 18.36 8.21 7.80
CA PHE A 13 17.64 6.96 7.94
C PHE A 13 18.10 5.91 6.91
N LEU A 14 18.16 6.26 5.62
CA LEU A 14 18.62 5.36 4.56
C LEU A 14 20.09 4.93 4.77
N LYS A 15 20.94 5.84 5.26
CA LYS A 15 22.35 5.53 5.57
C LYS A 15 22.56 4.57 6.74
N LEU A 16 21.52 4.25 7.51
CA LEU A 16 21.62 3.21 8.56
C LEU A 16 21.94 1.83 7.98
N GLY A 17 21.90 1.65 6.65
CA GLY A 17 22.42 0.45 5.99
C GLY A 17 21.54 -0.76 6.26
N HIS A 18 20.22 -0.55 6.26
CA HIS A 18 19.26 -1.64 6.34
C HIS A 18 19.54 -2.65 5.21
N LYS A 19 19.70 -3.93 5.56
CA LYS A 19 19.87 -5.03 4.60
C LYS A 19 18.53 -5.43 3.98
N GLY A 20 17.74 -4.43 3.63
CA GLY A 20 16.42 -4.61 3.05
C GLY A 20 16.50 -5.32 1.69
N ARG A 21 15.46 -6.08 1.36
CA ARG A 21 15.38 -6.79 0.07
C ARG A 21 15.11 -5.85 -1.11
N GLY A 22 14.71 -4.61 -0.85
CA GLY A 22 14.39 -3.64 -1.90
C GLY A 22 13.16 -4.05 -2.71
N LEU A 23 12.18 -4.70 -2.09
CA LEU A 23 11.02 -5.22 -2.81
C LEU A 23 10.00 -4.11 -3.10
N ILE A 24 9.50 -4.05 -4.33
CA ILE A 24 8.41 -3.17 -4.74
C ILE A 24 7.17 -4.01 -5.06
N TYR A 25 6.11 -3.79 -4.28
CA TYR A 25 4.79 -4.36 -4.47
C TYR A 25 3.87 -3.31 -5.10
N CYS A 26 3.09 -3.70 -6.11
CA CYS A 26 2.19 -2.79 -6.83
C CYS A 26 0.77 -3.35 -6.83
N GLY A 27 -0.20 -2.48 -6.60
CA GLY A 27 -1.59 -2.89 -6.55
C GLY A 27 -2.59 -1.75 -6.68
N ALA A 28 -3.85 -2.11 -6.48
CA ALA A 28 -5.02 -1.25 -6.55
C ALA A 28 -5.71 -1.14 -5.18
N PRO A 29 -6.65 -0.21 -4.99
CA PRO A 29 -7.44 -0.09 -3.76
C PRO A 29 -8.70 -0.96 -3.71
N VAL A 30 -8.94 -1.77 -4.76
CA VAL A 30 -10.15 -2.58 -4.94
C VAL A 30 -9.82 -3.81 -5.78
N TRP A 31 -10.41 -4.97 -5.45
CA TRP A 31 -10.44 -6.12 -6.36
C TRP A 31 -11.83 -6.30 -7.01
N SER A 32 -12.88 -5.80 -6.37
CA SER A 32 -14.26 -5.93 -6.83
C SER A 32 -14.64 -4.90 -7.89
N SER A 33 -13.94 -4.91 -9.04
CA SER A 33 -14.20 -3.98 -10.15
C SER A 33 -14.77 -4.72 -11.36
N PRO A 34 -16.07 -4.52 -11.69
CA PRO A 34 -16.67 -5.08 -12.91
C PRO A 34 -16.03 -4.54 -14.20
N ASP A 35 -15.46 -3.32 -14.16
CA ASP A 35 -14.78 -2.69 -15.30
C ASP A 35 -13.60 -3.50 -15.84
N TRP A 36 -13.15 -4.50 -15.07
CA TRP A 36 -12.04 -5.38 -15.42
C TRP A 36 -12.47 -6.69 -16.10
N GLN A 37 -13.78 -6.99 -16.16
CA GLN A 37 -14.30 -8.12 -16.94
C GLN A 37 -14.01 -7.95 -18.44
N GLY A 38 -13.51 -9.01 -19.07
CA GLY A 38 -13.06 -8.99 -20.46
C GLY A 38 -11.72 -8.30 -20.68
N THR A 39 -11.05 -7.85 -19.61
CA THR A 39 -9.67 -7.34 -19.68
C THR A 39 -8.75 -8.23 -18.83
N ILE A 40 -8.58 -7.92 -17.56
CA ILE A 40 -7.77 -8.73 -16.63
C ILE A 40 -8.59 -9.81 -15.92
N TYR A 41 -9.93 -9.71 -15.95
CA TYR A 41 -10.83 -10.77 -15.49
C TYR A 41 -11.48 -11.44 -16.71
N PRO A 42 -11.69 -12.76 -16.69
CA PRO A 42 -12.51 -13.41 -17.70
C PRO A 42 -13.88 -12.75 -17.84
N SER A 43 -14.40 -12.69 -19.07
CA SER A 43 -15.67 -12.02 -19.38
C SER A 43 -16.88 -12.56 -18.60
N LYS A 44 -16.82 -13.83 -18.17
CA LYS A 44 -17.84 -14.50 -17.36
C LYS A 44 -17.42 -14.75 -15.91
N ALA A 45 -16.35 -14.10 -15.43
CA ALA A 45 -15.85 -14.29 -14.07
C ALA A 45 -16.93 -13.93 -13.04
N ARG A 46 -17.14 -14.81 -12.06
CA ARG A 46 -18.05 -14.55 -10.95
C ARG A 46 -17.36 -13.63 -9.93
N PRO A 47 -18.11 -12.76 -9.21
CA PRO A 47 -17.52 -11.88 -8.20
C PRO A 47 -16.70 -12.58 -7.12
N SER A 48 -17.06 -13.82 -6.76
CA SER A 48 -16.32 -14.65 -5.81
C SER A 48 -14.90 -15.01 -6.28
N GLU A 49 -14.63 -14.94 -7.59
CA GLU A 49 -13.35 -15.30 -8.18
C GLU A 49 -12.45 -14.08 -8.43
N TYR A 50 -12.97 -12.86 -8.27
CA TYR A 50 -12.26 -11.64 -8.62
C TYR A 50 -10.93 -11.49 -7.88
N LEU A 51 -10.86 -11.88 -6.61
CA LEU A 51 -9.60 -11.80 -5.85
C LEU A 51 -8.52 -12.72 -6.46
N ARG A 52 -8.91 -13.90 -6.96
CA ARG A 52 -7.98 -14.83 -7.60
C ARG A 52 -7.40 -14.23 -8.86
N TYR A 53 -8.25 -13.71 -9.76
CA TYR A 53 -7.78 -13.04 -10.97
C TYR A 53 -7.00 -11.77 -10.65
N TYR A 54 -7.42 -11.01 -9.64
CA TYR A 54 -6.69 -9.84 -9.16
C TYR A 54 -5.25 -10.17 -8.79
N ALA A 55 -5.05 -11.25 -8.02
CA ALA A 55 -3.73 -11.68 -7.56
C ALA A 55 -2.84 -12.26 -8.68
N GLN A 56 -3.34 -12.40 -9.91
CA GLN A 56 -2.53 -12.73 -11.09
C GLN A 56 -1.95 -11.47 -11.75
N HIS A 57 -2.49 -10.28 -11.48
CA HIS A 57 -2.08 -9.02 -12.08
C HIS A 57 -1.43 -8.04 -11.09
N PHE A 58 -1.78 -8.14 -9.81
CA PHE A 58 -1.29 -7.27 -8.75
C PHE A 58 -0.63 -8.08 -7.63
N SER A 59 0.46 -7.58 -7.07
CA SER A 59 1.22 -8.25 -5.99
C SER A 59 0.77 -7.83 -4.60
N MET A 60 -0.10 -6.83 -4.50
CA MET A 60 -0.68 -6.36 -3.24
C MET A 60 -2.08 -5.78 -3.45
N ILE A 61 -2.83 -5.60 -2.36
CA ILE A 61 -4.03 -4.75 -2.35
C ILE A 61 -4.00 -3.73 -1.20
N GLU A 62 -4.32 -2.46 -1.51
CA GLU A 62 -4.67 -1.47 -0.48
C GLU A 62 -6.07 -1.82 -0.01
N PHE A 63 -6.15 -2.60 1.06
CA PHE A 63 -7.39 -3.24 1.47
C PHE A 63 -8.26 -2.28 2.28
N ASN A 64 -9.11 -1.56 1.56
CA ASN A 64 -10.07 -0.62 2.14
C ASN A 64 -11.31 -1.29 2.75
N GLY A 65 -11.56 -2.58 2.49
CA GLY A 65 -12.74 -3.27 3.03
C GLY A 65 -12.79 -3.23 4.57
N SER A 66 -11.63 -3.42 5.22
CA SER A 66 -11.49 -3.35 6.67
C SER A 66 -11.75 -1.97 7.28
N PHE A 67 -11.71 -0.91 6.46
CA PHE A 67 -12.07 0.44 6.91
C PHE A 67 -13.55 0.56 7.26
N TYR A 68 -14.42 -0.10 6.48
CA TYR A 68 -15.88 -0.02 6.64
C TYR A 68 -16.44 -1.16 7.48
N ARG A 69 -15.86 -2.36 7.35
CA ARG A 69 -16.28 -3.54 8.10
C ARG A 69 -15.07 -4.44 8.28
N ILE A 70 -14.75 -4.76 9.53
CA ILE A 70 -13.68 -5.70 9.85
C ILE A 70 -14.13 -7.12 9.40
N PRO A 71 -13.45 -7.75 8.43
CA PRO A 71 -13.77 -9.12 8.01
C PRO A 71 -13.46 -10.11 9.12
N THR A 72 -14.14 -11.26 9.12
CA THR A 72 -13.84 -12.31 10.11
C THR A 72 -12.53 -13.04 9.75
N PRO A 73 -11.81 -13.62 10.74
CA PRO A 73 -10.64 -14.46 10.48
C PRO A 73 -10.88 -15.59 9.48
N GLU A 74 -12.08 -16.16 9.43
CA GLU A 74 -12.47 -17.21 8.48
C GLU A 74 -12.52 -16.66 7.05
N GLN A 75 -13.13 -15.49 6.84
CA GLN A 75 -13.16 -14.85 5.53
C GLN A 75 -11.76 -14.52 5.04
N VAL A 76 -10.89 -14.02 5.92
CA VAL A 76 -9.48 -13.74 5.59
C VAL A 76 -8.73 -15.02 5.19
N ARG A 77 -8.95 -16.14 5.90
CA ARG A 77 -8.33 -17.43 5.54
C ARG A 77 -8.75 -17.92 4.16
N VAL A 78 -10.02 -17.73 3.78
CA VAL A 78 -10.49 -18.04 2.42
C VAL A 78 -9.76 -17.16 1.39
N TRP A 79 -9.68 -15.85 1.62
CA TRP A 79 -8.97 -14.95 0.71
C TRP A 79 -7.50 -15.27 0.55
N ARG A 80 -6.82 -15.70 1.62
CA ARG A 80 -5.43 -16.13 1.54
C ARG A 80 -5.23 -17.34 0.64
N HIS A 81 -6.18 -18.27 0.64
CA HIS A 81 -6.14 -19.43 -0.23
C HIS A 81 -6.31 -19.05 -1.71
N ASP A 82 -6.99 -17.94 -2.00
CA ASP A 82 -7.21 -17.47 -3.36
C ASP A 82 -6.06 -16.61 -3.93
N VAL A 83 -4.99 -16.39 -3.16
CA VAL A 83 -3.83 -15.57 -3.58
C VAL A 83 -2.51 -16.33 -3.39
N GLY A 84 -1.46 -15.89 -4.09
CA GLY A 84 -0.12 -16.49 -3.96
C GLY A 84 0.61 -16.14 -2.66
N PRO A 85 1.68 -16.87 -2.29
CA PRO A 85 2.46 -16.65 -1.07
C PRO A 85 3.17 -15.29 -1.05
N GLU A 86 3.45 -14.73 -2.23
CA GLU A 86 4.04 -13.39 -2.36
C GLU A 86 2.97 -12.28 -2.34
N PHE A 87 1.68 -12.59 -2.40
CA PHE A 87 0.66 -11.55 -2.36
C PHE A 87 0.57 -10.89 -0.97
N ARG A 88 0.38 -9.57 -0.93
CA ARG A 88 0.26 -8.80 0.32
C ARG A 88 -1.06 -8.04 0.43
N PHE A 89 -1.81 -8.29 1.50
CA PHE A 89 -2.91 -7.44 1.92
C PHE A 89 -2.35 -6.30 2.76
N CYS A 90 -2.64 -5.04 2.40
CA CYS A 90 -2.29 -3.86 3.18
C CYS A 90 -3.57 -3.27 3.78
N PRO A 91 -4.01 -3.69 4.98
CA PRO A 91 -5.32 -3.35 5.53
C PRO A 91 -5.35 -1.92 6.03
N LYS A 92 -6.40 -1.20 5.64
CA LYS A 92 -6.71 0.10 6.23
C LYS A 92 -7.34 -0.12 7.60
N VAL A 93 -6.80 0.54 8.63
CA VAL A 93 -7.35 0.51 9.99
C VAL A 93 -8.80 0.99 9.97
N SER A 94 -9.69 0.26 10.66
CA SER A 94 -11.13 0.54 10.72
C SER A 94 -11.43 2.03 10.96
N LYS A 95 -12.47 2.55 10.33
CA LYS A 95 -12.97 3.92 10.55
C LYS A 95 -13.28 4.17 12.02
N ASP A 96 -13.86 3.18 12.69
CA ASP A 96 -14.26 3.27 14.10
C ASP A 96 -13.08 3.32 15.07
N LEU A 97 -11.89 2.89 14.63
CA LEU A 97 -10.63 3.12 15.35
C LEU A 97 -10.00 4.45 14.92
N SER A 98 -9.75 4.60 13.62
CA SER A 98 -8.97 5.71 13.06
C SER A 98 -9.57 7.10 13.24
N HIS A 99 -10.90 7.21 13.31
CA HIS A 99 -11.62 8.49 13.47
C HIS A 99 -12.08 8.72 14.91
N GLN A 100 -11.83 7.77 15.82
CA GLN A 100 -12.23 7.84 17.22
C GLN A 100 -11.06 7.58 18.17
N LEU A 101 -9.84 7.99 17.80
CA LEU A 101 -8.62 7.73 18.60
C LEU A 101 -8.73 8.21 20.07
N ALA A 102 -9.50 9.27 20.33
CA ALA A 102 -9.75 9.76 21.68
C ALA A 102 -10.70 8.87 22.52
N LYS A 103 -11.52 8.03 21.88
CA LYS A 103 -12.47 7.09 22.51
C LYS A 103 -12.01 5.65 22.30
N PHE A 104 -10.73 5.40 22.57
CA PHE A 104 -10.08 4.11 22.33
C PHE A 104 -10.98 2.91 22.68
N ASP A 105 -11.29 2.09 21.67
CA ASP A 105 -12.07 0.87 21.81
C ASP A 105 -11.13 -0.36 21.74
N LYS A 106 -10.89 -0.96 22.92
CA LYS A 106 -9.98 -2.10 23.07
C LYS A 106 -10.52 -3.36 22.41
N ASP A 107 -11.82 -3.62 22.49
CA ASP A 107 -12.42 -4.85 21.95
C ASP A 107 -12.46 -4.80 20.43
N LEU A 108 -12.70 -3.61 19.87
CA LEU A 108 -12.59 -3.38 18.44
C LEU A 108 -11.14 -3.52 17.95
N LEU A 109 -10.15 -2.99 18.69
CA LEU A 109 -8.74 -3.20 18.36
C LEU A 109 -8.37 -4.69 18.40
N LEU A 110 -8.84 -5.44 19.40
CA LEU A 110 -8.61 -6.89 19.48
C LEU A 110 -9.25 -7.62 18.31
N THR A 111 -10.44 -7.20 17.89
CA THR A 111 -11.13 -7.74 16.70
C THR A 111 -10.32 -7.47 15.43
N PHE A 112 -9.81 -6.26 15.28
CA PHE A 112 -8.92 -5.90 14.16
C PHE A 112 -7.62 -6.71 14.19
N ALA A 113 -6.99 -6.85 15.35
CA ALA A 113 -5.76 -7.63 15.54
C ALA A 113 -5.94 -9.11 15.17
N ARG A 114 -7.08 -9.73 15.52
CA ARG A 114 -7.40 -11.11 15.11
C ARG A 114 -7.52 -11.24 13.58
N MET A 115 -8.08 -10.24 12.92
CA MET A 115 -8.17 -10.16 11.45
C MET A 115 -6.77 -10.05 10.83
N LEU A 116 -5.90 -9.17 11.36
CA LEU A 116 -4.50 -9.07 10.93
C LEU A 116 -3.74 -10.38 11.12
N ASN A 117 -3.89 -11.02 12.28
CA ASN A 117 -3.25 -12.31 12.55
C ASN A 117 -3.67 -13.39 11.55
N ALA A 118 -4.95 -13.41 11.14
CA ALA A 118 -5.45 -14.37 10.16
C ALA A 118 -4.81 -14.21 8.77
N MET A 119 -4.29 -13.02 8.44
CA MET A 119 -3.57 -12.76 7.18
C MET A 119 -2.21 -13.48 7.12
N GLY A 120 -1.63 -13.87 8.25
CA GLY A 120 -0.37 -14.62 8.31
C GLY A 120 0.73 -13.98 7.47
N GLU A 121 1.41 -14.78 6.64
CA GLU A 121 2.49 -14.32 5.76
C GLU A 121 2.03 -13.38 4.63
N ASN A 122 0.72 -13.36 4.32
CA ASN A 122 0.16 -12.44 3.35
C ASN A 122 -0.14 -11.06 3.96
N LEU A 123 0.14 -10.83 5.25
CA LEU A 123 0.02 -9.50 5.85
C LEU A 123 1.14 -8.58 5.31
N GLY A 124 0.75 -7.54 4.58
CA GLY A 124 1.60 -6.42 4.21
C GLY A 124 1.56 -5.30 5.24
N LEU A 125 1.84 -4.07 4.79
CA LEU A 125 1.85 -2.90 5.64
C LEU A 125 0.41 -2.41 5.91
N SER A 126 -0.08 -2.64 7.13
CA SER A 126 -1.34 -2.01 7.57
C SER A 126 -1.16 -0.50 7.64
N PHE A 127 -2.23 0.26 7.48
CA PHE A 127 -2.12 1.72 7.54
C PHE A 127 -3.28 2.41 8.23
N LEU A 128 -2.94 3.37 9.08
CA LEU A 128 -3.85 4.28 9.76
C LEU A 128 -3.88 5.60 8.99
N GLN A 129 -4.98 5.84 8.29
CA GLN A 129 -5.23 7.13 7.65
C GLN A 129 -5.95 8.07 8.61
N LEU A 130 -5.29 9.16 9.00
CA LEU A 130 -5.87 10.17 9.87
C LEU A 130 -6.91 11.01 9.11
N PRO A 131 -8.02 11.43 9.74
CA PRO A 131 -8.99 12.35 9.14
C PRO A 131 -8.34 13.65 8.65
N GLU A 132 -8.92 14.30 7.65
CA GLU A 132 -8.37 15.57 7.11
C GLU A 132 -8.32 16.69 8.15
N TRP A 133 -9.29 16.74 9.07
CA TRP A 133 -9.34 17.70 10.17
C TRP A 133 -8.35 17.41 11.31
N TYR A 134 -7.72 16.23 11.31
CA TYR A 134 -6.88 15.77 12.40
C TYR A 134 -5.47 16.34 12.25
N GLY A 135 -5.17 17.41 12.98
CA GLY A 135 -3.89 18.13 12.99
C GLY A 135 -3.04 17.85 14.24
N VAL A 136 -1.93 18.58 14.37
CA VAL A 136 -0.93 18.36 15.45
C VAL A 136 -1.50 18.48 16.86
N GLU A 137 -2.58 19.23 17.04
CA GLU A 137 -3.24 19.39 18.34
C GLU A 137 -3.78 18.06 18.87
N GLN A 138 -4.12 17.13 17.98
CA GLN A 138 -4.60 15.80 18.36
C GLN A 138 -3.48 14.78 18.54
N PHE A 139 -2.20 15.17 18.37
CA PHE A 139 -1.06 14.27 18.47
C PHE A 139 -1.03 13.40 19.75
N PRO A 140 -1.38 13.90 20.96
CA PRO A 140 -1.41 13.05 22.15
C PRO A 140 -2.37 11.85 22.05
N TYR A 141 -3.48 11.96 21.32
CA TYR A 141 -4.41 10.84 21.11
C TYR A 141 -3.83 9.80 20.15
N LEU A 142 -3.07 10.22 19.15
CA LEU A 142 -2.31 9.31 18.29
C LEU A 142 -1.25 8.56 19.12
N GLU A 143 -0.51 9.26 19.97
CA GLU A 143 0.49 8.62 20.85
C GLU A 143 -0.15 7.56 21.75
N ALA A 144 -1.29 7.90 22.38
CA ALA A 144 -2.04 6.97 23.22
C ALA A 144 -2.54 5.74 22.44
N PHE A 145 -3.07 5.93 21.22
CA PHE A 145 -3.50 4.81 20.39
C PHE A 145 -2.33 3.89 19.99
N ILE A 146 -1.21 4.47 19.55
CA ILE A 146 -0.02 3.70 19.15
C ILE A 146 0.59 2.94 20.33
N ALA A 147 0.45 3.44 21.56
CA ALA A 147 0.85 2.71 22.76
C ALA A 147 0.05 1.40 22.94
N GLN A 148 -1.19 1.34 22.45
CA GLN A 148 -2.05 0.16 22.49
C GLN A 148 -1.93 -0.75 21.26
N TRP A 149 -1.37 -0.24 20.15
CA TRP A 149 -1.24 -1.02 18.92
C TRP A 149 -0.35 -2.26 19.12
N PRO A 150 -0.80 -3.47 18.71
CA PRO A 150 0.02 -4.69 18.84
C PRO A 150 1.29 -4.58 18.00
N LYS A 151 2.45 -4.64 18.66
CA LYS A 151 3.76 -4.30 18.07
C LYS A 151 4.26 -5.33 17.06
N GLU A 152 3.65 -6.50 17.00
CA GLU A 152 3.90 -7.54 16.01
C GLU A 152 3.35 -7.17 14.62
N PHE A 153 2.37 -6.26 14.53
CA PHE A 153 1.78 -5.88 13.25
C PHE A 153 2.38 -4.58 12.69
N PRO A 154 2.88 -4.58 11.45
CA PRO A 154 3.45 -3.40 10.83
C PRO A 154 2.35 -2.35 10.58
N LEU A 155 2.66 -1.08 10.87
CA LEU A 155 1.73 0.03 10.73
C LEU A 155 2.39 1.24 10.08
N ALA A 156 1.73 1.79 9.07
CA ALA A 156 2.02 3.08 8.47
C ALA A 156 1.00 4.14 8.88
N ILE A 157 1.42 5.40 9.02
CA ILE A 157 0.51 6.51 9.30
C ILE A 157 0.41 7.42 8.08
N GLU A 158 -0.81 7.76 7.66
CA GLU A 158 -1.07 8.78 6.64
C GLU A 158 -1.52 10.08 7.31
N PHE A 159 -0.71 11.12 7.15
CA PHE A 159 -1.01 12.48 7.60
C PHE A 159 -1.59 13.28 6.44
N ARG A 160 -2.66 14.03 6.69
CA ARG A 160 -3.36 14.81 5.65
C ARG A 160 -3.57 16.27 6.00
N HIS A 161 -3.59 16.61 7.29
CA HIS A 161 -3.72 18.00 7.70
C HIS A 161 -2.39 18.75 7.50
N PRO A 162 -2.37 19.96 6.89
CA PRO A 162 -1.14 20.70 6.61
C PRO A 162 -0.26 20.98 7.84
N SER A 163 -0.86 21.08 9.03
CA SER A 163 -0.10 21.36 10.27
C SER A 163 0.92 20.28 10.65
N TRP A 164 0.82 19.07 10.10
CA TRP A 164 1.81 18.00 10.31
C TRP A 164 3.14 18.23 9.59
N PHE A 165 3.18 19.17 8.64
CA PHE A 165 4.28 19.33 7.71
C PHE A 165 5.01 20.66 7.92
N GLN A 166 6.33 20.61 7.78
CA GLN A 166 7.19 21.78 7.60
C GLN A 166 7.93 21.63 6.28
N GLY A 167 7.41 22.31 5.25
CA GLY A 167 7.83 22.05 3.87
C GLY A 167 7.49 20.62 3.46
N ALA A 168 8.44 19.91 2.86
CA ALA A 168 8.24 18.53 2.39
C ALA A 168 8.62 17.46 3.43
N MET A 169 8.55 17.78 4.71
CA MET A 169 8.90 16.88 5.82
C MET A 169 7.82 16.94 6.89
N LEU A 170 7.57 15.82 7.56
CA LEU A 170 6.84 15.82 8.82
C LEU A 170 7.62 16.60 9.89
N LEU A 171 6.90 17.16 10.86
CA LEU A 171 7.52 17.84 12.01
C LEU A 171 8.48 16.90 12.76
N ASP A 172 9.60 17.44 13.24
CA ASP A 172 10.63 16.67 13.93
C ASP A 172 10.14 15.82 15.13
N PRO A 173 9.26 16.32 16.01
CA PRO A 173 8.66 15.51 17.07
C PRO A 173 7.90 14.29 16.53
N VAL A 174 7.21 14.44 15.40
CA VAL A 174 6.44 13.37 14.74
C VAL A 174 7.39 12.34 14.16
N ILE A 175 8.42 12.77 13.40
CA ILE A 175 9.46 11.88 12.86
C ILE A 175 10.12 11.05 13.99
N ASN A 176 10.49 11.71 15.09
CA ASN A 176 11.09 11.02 16.24
C ASN A 176 10.14 9.99 16.86
N PHE A 177 8.87 10.35 17.03
CA PHE A 177 7.85 9.46 17.55
C PHE A 177 7.65 8.23 16.66
N LEU A 178 7.50 8.42 15.34
CA LEU A 178 7.32 7.33 14.38
C LEU A 178 8.55 6.41 14.37
N TYR A 179 9.76 6.96 14.32
CA TYR A 179 11.00 6.18 14.32
C TYR A 179 11.14 5.32 15.59
N ARG A 180 10.92 5.91 16.77
CA ARG A 180 11.00 5.20 18.06
C ARG A 180 9.96 4.07 18.17
N ASN A 181 8.77 4.29 17.60
CA ASN A 181 7.68 3.32 17.62
C ASN A 181 7.71 2.35 16.44
N LYS A 182 8.74 2.38 15.59
CA LYS A 182 8.86 1.51 14.40
C LYS A 182 7.67 1.65 13.45
N LEU A 183 7.20 2.87 13.26
CA LEU A 183 6.07 3.17 12.38
C LEU A 183 6.55 3.66 11.02
N ALA A 184 5.95 3.12 9.97
CA ALA A 184 6.11 3.58 8.61
C ALA A 184 5.26 4.82 8.33
N THR A 185 5.44 5.38 7.14
CA THR A 185 4.63 6.49 6.63
C THR A 185 3.89 6.08 5.37
N VAL A 186 2.70 6.63 5.20
CA VAL A 186 2.01 6.65 3.91
C VAL A 186 2.28 8.00 3.25
N ILE A 187 2.75 7.99 2.02
CA ILE A 187 2.91 9.20 1.20
C ILE A 187 1.83 9.19 0.13
N THR A 188 1.03 10.25 0.06
CA THR A 188 -0.04 10.37 -0.94
C THR A 188 0.31 11.47 -1.93
N ASP A 189 0.36 11.14 -3.23
CA ASP A 189 0.56 12.12 -4.31
C ASP A 189 -0.74 12.26 -5.12
N THR A 190 -1.45 13.36 -4.89
CA THR A 190 -2.69 13.71 -5.58
C THR A 190 -2.46 14.89 -6.52
N PRO A 191 -2.89 14.83 -7.80
CA PRO A 191 -2.82 15.99 -8.68
C PRO A 191 -3.64 17.13 -8.10
N GLY A 192 -3.04 18.33 -8.01
CA GLY A 192 -3.69 19.52 -7.43
C GLY A 192 -3.61 19.63 -5.90
N GLN A 193 -3.25 18.56 -5.17
CA GLN A 193 -3.08 18.57 -3.71
C GLN A 193 -1.74 17.91 -3.34
N ARG A 194 -0.66 18.66 -3.57
CA ARG A 194 0.73 18.19 -3.42
C ARG A 194 1.47 18.84 -2.25
N ASP A 195 0.78 19.67 -1.49
CA ASP A 195 1.25 20.34 -0.26
C ASP A 195 1.48 19.37 0.90
N VAL A 196 0.82 18.21 0.87
CA VAL A 196 0.97 17.12 1.86
C VAL A 196 1.95 16.04 1.42
N ILE A 197 2.60 16.18 0.26
CA ILE A 197 3.67 15.27 -0.15
C ILE A 197 4.90 15.55 0.70
N HIS A 198 5.38 14.50 1.36
CA HIS A 198 6.58 14.57 2.18
C HIS A 198 7.55 13.45 1.82
N MET A 199 8.82 13.63 2.20
CA MET A 199 9.89 12.67 1.96
C MET A 199 10.40 12.07 3.26
N SER A 200 9.53 11.89 4.25
CA SER A 200 9.91 11.42 5.60
C SER A 200 9.85 9.90 5.66
N LEU A 201 10.97 9.24 5.96
CA LEU A 201 11.04 7.80 6.20
C LEU A 201 11.49 7.54 7.64
N THR A 202 10.83 6.60 8.31
CA THR A 202 11.05 6.26 9.73
C THR A 202 11.07 4.76 10.00
N TYR A 203 10.86 3.96 8.97
CA TYR A 203 10.81 2.49 9.03
C TYR A 203 11.26 1.93 7.66
N PRO A 204 11.85 0.72 7.59
CA PRO A 204 12.32 0.14 6.32
C PRO A 204 11.17 -0.29 5.40
N SER A 205 9.95 0.21 5.62
CA SER A 205 8.84 0.08 4.69
C SER A 205 8.09 1.39 4.52
N VAL A 206 7.50 1.58 3.33
CA VAL A 206 6.71 2.77 2.99
C VAL A 206 5.56 2.38 2.08
N LEU A 207 4.43 3.07 2.19
CA LEU A 207 3.29 2.96 1.27
C LEU A 207 3.14 4.26 0.49
N LEU A 208 3.27 4.19 -0.83
CA LEU A 208 2.92 5.29 -1.75
C LEU A 208 1.48 5.08 -2.23
N ARG A 209 0.62 6.09 -2.06
CA ARG A 209 -0.70 6.16 -2.68
C ARG A 209 -0.61 7.17 -3.82
N PHE A 210 -0.61 6.66 -5.05
CA PHE A 210 -0.49 7.50 -6.24
C PHE A 210 -1.87 7.70 -6.86
N MET A 211 -2.40 8.92 -6.81
CA MET A 211 -3.63 9.27 -7.52
C MET A 211 -3.27 9.83 -8.90
N GLY A 212 -3.91 9.33 -9.95
CA GLY A 212 -3.71 9.80 -11.31
C GLY A 212 -4.93 9.66 -12.21
N VAL A 213 -4.70 10.05 -13.46
CA VAL A 213 -5.60 9.94 -14.61
C VAL A 213 -4.78 9.37 -15.78
N PHE A 214 -4.65 8.06 -15.82
CA PHE A 214 -3.89 7.34 -16.84
C PHE A 214 -4.73 7.20 -18.12
N PRO A 215 -4.15 7.32 -19.34
CA PRO A 215 -2.73 7.40 -19.69
C PRO A 215 -2.20 8.82 -19.89
N SER A 216 -2.61 9.80 -19.08
CA SER A 216 -2.09 11.17 -19.18
C SER A 216 -0.56 11.21 -19.15
N LYS A 217 0.05 11.90 -20.14
CA LYS A 217 1.51 12.11 -20.19
C LYS A 217 2.04 12.80 -18.92
N PHE A 218 1.22 13.66 -18.32
CA PHE A 218 1.55 14.34 -17.08
C PHE A 218 1.71 13.34 -15.93
N ASP A 219 0.80 12.38 -15.80
CA ASP A 219 0.86 11.37 -14.73
C ASP A 219 1.89 10.28 -15.00
N GLN A 220 2.11 9.92 -16.27
CA GLN A 220 3.25 9.09 -16.64
C GLN A 220 4.57 9.71 -16.17
N GLN A 221 4.76 11.03 -16.34
CA GLN A 221 5.97 11.70 -15.88
C GLN A 221 6.06 11.76 -14.34
N ARG A 222 4.94 12.04 -13.64
CA ARG A 222 4.89 12.00 -12.16
C ARG A 222 5.27 10.62 -11.64
N LEU A 223 4.69 9.58 -12.25
CA LEU A 223 4.91 8.20 -11.87
C LEU A 223 6.35 7.76 -12.13
N LYS A 224 6.95 8.09 -13.28
CA LYS A 224 8.39 7.87 -13.54
C LYS A 224 9.28 8.50 -12.46
N THR A 225 8.98 9.75 -12.10
CA THR A 225 9.73 10.46 -11.05
C THR A 225 9.63 9.75 -9.69
N TRP A 226 8.47 9.18 -9.36
CA TRP A 226 8.31 8.33 -8.18
C TRP A 226 9.06 7.02 -8.28
N LEU A 227 8.96 6.31 -9.40
CA LEU A 227 9.64 5.03 -9.60
C LEU A 227 11.16 5.18 -9.50
N ASP A 228 11.73 6.26 -10.05
CA ASP A 228 13.14 6.60 -9.89
C ASP A 228 13.49 6.81 -8.40
N ARG A 229 12.67 7.58 -7.67
CA ARG A 229 12.88 7.83 -6.24
C ARG A 229 12.78 6.57 -5.38
N LEU A 230 11.81 5.70 -5.68
CA LEU A 230 11.58 4.46 -4.94
C LEU A 230 12.68 3.44 -5.23
N GLU A 231 13.19 3.39 -6.47
CA GLU A 231 14.39 2.61 -6.80
C GLU A 231 15.61 3.11 -6.00
N ASP A 232 15.84 4.41 -5.94
CA ASP A 232 16.94 4.99 -5.14
C ASP A 232 16.81 4.58 -3.67
N TRP A 233 15.60 4.64 -3.12
CA TRP A 233 15.34 4.24 -1.73
C TRP A 233 15.52 2.74 -1.50
N ALA A 234 15.07 1.90 -2.44
CA ALA A 234 15.29 0.45 -2.38
C ALA A 234 16.79 0.12 -2.38
N ARG A 235 17.56 0.73 -3.30
CA ARG A 235 19.02 0.56 -3.37
C ARG A 235 19.75 1.11 -2.14
N ALA A 236 19.17 2.11 -1.48
CA ALA A 236 19.69 2.68 -0.25
C ALA A 236 19.24 1.92 1.03
N GLY A 237 18.58 0.77 0.90
CA GLY A 237 18.32 -0.14 2.01
C GLY A 237 16.86 -0.22 2.48
N MET A 238 15.91 0.45 1.82
CA MET A 238 14.49 0.17 2.10
C MET A 238 14.20 -1.32 1.84
N ASP A 239 13.51 -1.96 2.78
CA ASP A 239 13.20 -3.38 2.68
C ASP A 239 12.02 -3.63 1.75
N THR A 240 10.89 -2.94 2.01
CA THR A 240 9.66 -3.16 1.26
C THR A 240 8.95 -1.85 0.95
N ILE A 241 8.62 -1.63 -0.31
CA ILE A 241 7.91 -0.47 -0.82
C ILE A 241 6.58 -0.96 -1.41
N TYR A 242 5.48 -0.36 -0.98
CA TYR A 242 4.16 -0.63 -1.50
C TYR A 242 3.68 0.55 -2.34
N ILE A 243 3.10 0.30 -3.50
CA ILE A 243 2.52 1.31 -4.38
C ILE A 243 1.06 0.96 -4.65
N ALA A 244 0.15 1.72 -4.05
CA ALA A 244 -1.27 1.69 -4.36
C ALA A 244 -1.58 2.68 -5.48
N ALA A 245 -1.87 2.16 -6.67
CA ALA A 245 -2.29 2.94 -7.83
C ALA A 245 -3.80 3.22 -7.74
N HIS A 246 -4.13 4.49 -7.52
CA HIS A 246 -5.48 5.02 -7.61
C HIS A 246 -5.64 5.77 -8.92
N GLN A 247 -6.79 5.59 -9.56
CA GLN A 247 -7.13 6.27 -10.79
C GLN A 247 -8.53 6.87 -10.66
N GLU A 248 -8.82 7.94 -11.40
CA GLU A 248 -10.18 8.47 -11.54
C GLU A 248 -11.17 7.36 -11.96
N LYS A 249 -10.72 6.46 -12.83
CA LYS A 249 -11.47 5.27 -13.27
C LYS A 249 -10.68 4.01 -12.97
N ASN A 250 -11.31 3.06 -12.28
CA ASN A 250 -10.67 1.78 -11.94
C ASN A 250 -10.18 1.03 -13.20
N ALA A 251 -10.89 1.13 -14.32
CA ALA A 251 -10.52 0.55 -15.61
C ALA A 251 -9.07 0.84 -16.06
N SER A 252 -8.49 1.98 -15.64
CA SER A 252 -7.14 2.40 -16.04
C SER A 252 -6.04 1.94 -15.08
N ILE A 253 -6.39 1.36 -13.92
CA ILE A 253 -5.41 0.90 -12.92
C ILE A 253 -4.52 -0.23 -13.47
N PRO A 254 -5.03 -1.26 -14.16
CA PRO A 254 -4.19 -2.31 -14.73
C PRO A 254 -3.11 -1.76 -15.68
N GLN A 255 -3.48 -0.81 -16.55
CA GLN A 255 -2.54 -0.13 -17.46
C GLN A 255 -1.49 0.70 -16.71
N THR A 256 -1.89 1.31 -15.59
CA THR A 256 -0.97 2.08 -14.73
C THR A 256 0.06 1.16 -14.08
N VAL A 257 -0.36 0.02 -13.54
CA VAL A 257 0.54 -0.96 -12.91
C VAL A 257 1.45 -1.63 -13.93
N ASP A 258 0.93 -2.01 -15.10
CA ASP A 258 1.74 -2.49 -16.22
C ASP A 258 2.82 -1.49 -16.62
N PHE A 259 2.48 -0.20 -16.73
CA PHE A 259 3.44 0.86 -17.00
C PHE A 259 4.55 0.92 -15.93
N MET A 260 4.21 0.80 -14.64
CA MET A 260 5.20 0.77 -13.56
C MET A 260 6.15 -0.42 -13.70
N HIS A 261 5.61 -1.61 -13.95
CA HIS A 261 6.41 -2.81 -14.14
C HIS A 261 7.35 -2.68 -15.34
N ARG A 262 6.84 -2.26 -16.51
CA ARG A 262 7.68 -2.07 -17.70
C ARG A 262 8.79 -1.04 -17.47
N TYR A 263 8.47 0.09 -16.84
CA TYR A 263 9.48 1.10 -16.54
C TYR A 263 10.60 0.58 -15.62
N LEU A 264 10.25 -0.13 -14.54
CA LEU A 264 11.23 -0.72 -13.63
C LEU A 264 12.06 -1.84 -14.30
N LEU A 265 11.45 -2.60 -15.22
CA LEU A 265 12.14 -3.63 -16.00
C LEU A 265 13.11 -3.05 -17.03
N GLU A 266 12.74 -1.97 -17.72
CA GLU A 266 13.64 -1.22 -18.60
C GLU A 266 14.88 -0.71 -17.84
N LYS A 267 14.69 -0.33 -16.57
CA LYS A 267 15.78 0.05 -15.66
C LYS A 267 16.55 -1.14 -15.07
N LYS A 268 16.18 -2.38 -15.41
CA LYS A 268 16.77 -3.62 -14.87
C LYS A 268 16.71 -3.68 -13.34
N PHE A 269 15.64 -3.14 -12.76
CA PHE A 269 15.40 -3.25 -11.32
C PHE A 269 14.78 -4.62 -11.00
N GLU A 270 15.50 -5.45 -10.27
CA GLU A 270 15.10 -6.83 -9.96
C GLU A 270 14.16 -6.96 -8.76
N GLY A 271 14.02 -5.90 -7.96
CA GLY A 271 13.21 -5.89 -6.74
C GLY A 271 11.69 -5.84 -6.98
N VAL A 272 11.21 -5.85 -8.23
CA VAL A 272 9.77 -5.83 -8.50
C VAL A 272 9.15 -7.18 -8.18
N VAL A 273 8.22 -7.21 -7.25
CA VAL A 273 7.47 -8.44 -6.94
C VAL A 273 6.38 -8.62 -7.96
N ARG A 274 6.53 -9.68 -8.76
CA ARG A 274 5.55 -10.06 -9.77
C ARG A 274 4.51 -10.99 -9.15
N PRO A 275 3.23 -10.83 -9.49
CA PRO A 275 2.21 -11.79 -9.09
C PRO A 275 2.55 -13.17 -9.67
N VAL A 276 2.30 -14.21 -8.88
CA VAL A 276 2.47 -15.60 -9.31
C VAL A 276 1.12 -16.10 -9.80
N VAL A 277 1.07 -16.63 -11.02
CA VAL A 277 -0.12 -17.32 -11.52
C VAL A 277 -0.23 -18.64 -10.74
N MET A 278 -1.27 -18.73 -9.92
CA MET A 278 -1.61 -19.99 -9.25
C MET A 278 -2.51 -20.80 -10.17
N ASP A 279 -1.96 -21.87 -10.73
CA ASP A 279 -2.77 -22.95 -11.28
C ASP A 279 -3.45 -23.62 -10.10
N ARG A 280 -4.78 -23.61 -10.03
CA ARG A 280 -5.42 -24.73 -9.35
C ARG A 280 -5.25 -25.90 -10.29
N LEU A 281 -4.75 -27.01 -9.76
CA LEU A 281 -5.20 -28.31 -10.25
C LEU A 281 -6.71 -28.29 -10.02
N ASP A 282 -7.45 -27.91 -11.04
CA ASP A 282 -8.88 -28.17 -11.07
C ASP A 282 -9.02 -29.68 -10.88
N GLU A 283 -9.92 -30.12 -9.99
CA GLU A 283 -10.25 -31.55 -9.85
C GLU A 283 -10.80 -32.13 -11.19
N ASP A 284 -11.05 -31.28 -12.18
CA ASP A 284 -11.34 -31.60 -13.56
C ASP A 284 -10.26 -30.98 -14.47
N GLY A 285 -9.25 -31.77 -14.85
CA GLY A 285 -8.06 -31.31 -15.58
C GLY A 285 -8.31 -30.78 -16.99
N GLU A 286 -8.79 -29.54 -17.12
CA GLU A 286 -8.73 -28.77 -18.36
C GLU A 286 -7.68 -27.65 -18.23
N GLU A 287 -6.51 -27.88 -18.83
CA GLU A 287 -5.51 -26.84 -19.10
C GLU A 287 -6.16 -25.75 -19.95
N THR A 288 -6.30 -24.54 -19.40
CA THR A 288 -6.62 -23.37 -20.20
C THR A 288 -5.31 -22.76 -20.71
N GLU A 289 -4.91 -23.12 -21.94
CA GLU A 289 -3.85 -22.43 -22.68
C GLU A 289 -4.21 -20.94 -22.84
N PHE A 290 -3.56 -20.08 -22.05
CA PHE A 290 -3.54 -18.64 -22.32
C PHE A 290 -2.31 -18.30 -23.14
N THR A 291 -2.47 -18.23 -24.46
CA THR A 291 -1.47 -17.66 -25.37
C THR A 291 -1.60 -16.14 -25.36
N LEU A 292 -0.55 -15.45 -24.88
CA LEU A 292 -0.39 -14.01 -25.09
C LEU A 292 0.05 -13.79 -26.54
N GLY A 293 -0.89 -13.38 -27.40
CA GLY A 293 -0.60 -13.05 -28.79
C GLY A 293 0.05 -11.67 -28.95
N GLY A 294 1.22 -11.68 -29.60
CA GLY A 294 1.64 -10.76 -30.66
C GLY A 294 1.91 -9.29 -30.34
#